data_AF-A0A7Y3XAL4-F1
#
_entry.id   AF-A0A7Y3XAL4-F1
#
_cell.length_a   1.000
_cell.length_b   1.000
_cell.length_c   1.000
_cell.angle_alpha   90.00
_cell.angle_beta   90.00
_cell.angle_gamma   90.00
#
_symmetry.space_group_name_H-M   'P 1'
#
loop_
_entity.id
_entity.type
_entity.pdbx_description
1 polymer ?
#
loop_
_entity_poly.entity_id
_entity_poly.type
_entity_poly.pdbx_seq_one_letter_code
_entity_poly.pdbx_strand_id
1 'polypeptide(L)'
;MLSLLKRERQAVTRKLQAPLQKHLNHYLQLIFPGATLSVDDNLLPQALIRPQSSNHQAEEYGELEALSFGAREQMGLVSRLAYADLLAEAGRPTLIILDDALVHCDRERLEQMKRILFDAAERHQILLFTCHPQHWDDLGVAPRDLLTLKMASGG
;
A
#
# COMPACT_ATOMS: atom_id res chain seq x y z
N MET A 1 29.93 14.53 -15.39
CA MET A 1 29.34 14.44 -14.03
C MET A 1 27.85 14.06 -14.06
N LEU A 2 26.98 14.87 -14.70
CA LEU A 2 25.52 14.61 -14.78
C LEU A 2 25.14 13.30 -15.47
N SER A 3 25.88 12.87 -16.50
CA SER A 3 25.64 11.61 -17.21
C SER A 3 25.93 10.37 -16.39
N LEU A 4 26.94 10.42 -15.50
CA LEU A 4 27.30 9.33 -14.60
C LEU A 4 26.23 9.13 -13.53
N LEU A 5 25.79 10.21 -12.88
CA LEU A 5 24.71 10.17 -11.88
C LEU A 5 23.38 9.66 -12.48
N LYS A 6 23.04 10.08 -13.70
CA LYS A 6 21.86 9.56 -14.41
C LYS A 6 21.98 8.06 -14.67
N ARG A 7 23.17 7.58 -15.07
CA ARG A 7 23.43 6.16 -15.37
C ARG A 7 23.37 5.28 -14.12
N GLU A 8 24.00 5.71 -13.03
CA GLU A 8 23.94 5.01 -11.74
C GLU A 8 22.52 4.99 -11.18
N ARG A 9 21.79 6.11 -11.22
CA ARG A 9 20.38 6.18 -10.83
C ARG A 9 19.54 5.18 -11.63
N GLN A 10 19.70 5.14 -12.95
CA GLN A 10 18.94 4.25 -13.83
C GLN A 10 19.28 2.76 -13.61
N ALA A 11 20.54 2.45 -13.28
CA ALA A 11 20.95 1.09 -12.93
C ALA A 11 20.34 0.62 -11.60
N VAL A 12 20.25 1.50 -10.60
CA VAL A 12 19.57 1.22 -9.33
C VAL A 12 18.06 1.06 -9.54
N THR A 13 17.41 1.98 -10.26
CA THR A 13 15.98 1.90 -10.57
C THR A 13 15.62 0.54 -11.18
N ARG A 14 16.36 0.08 -12.20
CA ARG A 14 16.08 -1.21 -12.86
C ARG A 14 16.19 -2.41 -11.91
N LYS A 15 17.12 -2.35 -10.94
CA LYS A 15 17.27 -3.42 -9.93
C LYS A 15 16.11 -3.45 -8.93
N LEU A 16 15.49 -2.30 -8.66
CA LEU A 16 14.38 -2.17 -7.70
C LEU A 16 13.01 -2.44 -8.34
N GLN A 17 12.87 -2.25 -9.65
CA GLN A 17 11.59 -2.37 -10.35
C GLN A 17 10.98 -3.78 -10.21
N ALA A 18 11.75 -4.84 -10.46
CA ALA A 18 11.22 -6.21 -10.36
C ALA A 18 10.84 -6.63 -8.92
N PRO A 19 11.67 -6.37 -7.89
CA PRO A 19 11.28 -6.58 -6.50
C PRO A 19 10.06 -5.75 -6.08
N LEU A 20 10.00 -4.46 -6.46
CA LEU A 20 8.83 -3.62 -6.16
C LEU A 20 7.56 -4.15 -6.83
N GLN A 21 7.66 -4.55 -8.10
CA GLN A 21 6.55 -5.13 -8.86
C GLN A 21 6.03 -6.40 -8.18
N LYS A 22 6.92 -7.26 -7.67
CA LYS A 22 6.56 -8.47 -6.93
C LYS A 22 5.72 -8.12 -5.69
N HIS A 23 6.17 -7.15 -4.89
CA HIS A 23 5.45 -6.73 -3.68
C HIS A 23 4.12 -6.04 -3.99
N LEU A 24 4.06 -5.22 -5.03
CA LEU A 24 2.80 -4.64 -5.49
C LEU A 24 1.81 -5.72 -5.91
N ASN A 25 2.25 -6.70 -6.71
CA ASN A 25 1.40 -7.80 -7.16
C ASN A 25 0.88 -8.64 -5.99
N HIS A 26 1.69 -8.85 -4.94
CA HIS A 26 1.27 -9.56 -3.72
C HIS A 26 0.01 -8.91 -3.10
N TYR A 27 0.04 -7.61 -2.84
CA TYR A 27 -1.11 -6.91 -2.27
C TYR A 27 -2.28 -6.75 -3.24
N LEU A 28 -2.00 -6.54 -4.53
CA LEU A 28 -3.05 -6.37 -5.53
C LEU A 28 -3.89 -7.63 -5.70
N GLN A 29 -3.29 -8.81 -5.62
CA GLN A 29 -4.02 -10.07 -5.67
C GLN A 29 -5.04 -10.22 -4.53
N LEU A 30 -4.85 -9.54 -3.40
CA LEU A 30 -5.78 -9.55 -2.26
C LEU A 30 -7.00 -8.66 -2.49
N ILE A 31 -6.88 -7.57 -3.26
CA ILE A 31 -7.98 -6.64 -3.56
C ILE A 31 -8.66 -7.00 -4.89
N PHE A 32 -7.84 -7.23 -5.91
CA PHE A 32 -8.25 -7.46 -7.29
C PHE A 32 -7.52 -8.71 -7.82
N PRO A 33 -8.10 -9.91 -7.63
CA PRO A 33 -7.51 -11.14 -8.12
C PRO A 33 -7.16 -11.05 -9.62
N GLY A 34 -5.90 -11.32 -9.95
CA GLY A 34 -5.38 -11.27 -11.32
C GLY A 34 -5.01 -9.87 -11.83
N ALA A 35 -5.25 -8.81 -11.05
CA ALA A 35 -4.79 -7.47 -11.42
C ALA A 35 -3.27 -7.30 -11.21
N THR A 36 -2.68 -6.43 -12.01
CA THR A 36 -1.28 -6.00 -11.86
C THR A 36 -1.20 -4.48 -11.94
N LEU A 37 -0.20 -3.88 -11.30
CA LEU A 37 0.01 -2.44 -11.31
C LEU A 37 1.36 -2.17 -11.96
N SER A 38 1.37 -1.50 -13.11
CA SER A 38 2.61 -1.14 -13.77
C SER A 38 3.32 -0.01 -13.03
N VAL A 39 4.65 -0.08 -13.04
CA VAL A 39 5.53 0.91 -12.41
C VAL A 39 6.48 1.49 -13.45
N ASP A 40 6.61 2.81 -13.47
CA ASP A 40 7.48 3.53 -14.41
C ASP A 40 8.97 3.53 -14.01
N ASP A 41 9.80 4.17 -14.84
CA ASP A 41 11.24 4.35 -14.59
C ASP A 41 11.55 5.26 -13.37
N ASN A 42 10.56 5.88 -12.76
CA ASN A 42 10.68 6.64 -11.51
C ASN A 42 10.16 5.86 -10.30
N LEU A 43 9.83 4.57 -10.49
CA LEU A 43 9.24 3.69 -9.49
C LEU A 43 7.82 4.14 -9.05
N LEU A 44 7.13 4.93 -9.87
CA LEU A 44 5.77 5.38 -9.59
C LEU A 44 4.74 4.46 -10.24
N PRO A 45 3.69 4.07 -9.51
CA PRO A 45 2.55 3.36 -10.10
C PRO A 45 1.88 4.20 -11.19
N GLN A 46 1.65 3.63 -12.38
CA GLN A 46 1.03 4.34 -13.51
C GLN A 46 -0.35 3.80 -13.88
N ALA A 47 -0.45 2.49 -14.09
CA ALA A 47 -1.68 1.88 -14.60
C ALA A 47 -2.03 0.61 -13.84
N LEU A 48 -3.31 0.49 -13.49
CA LEU A 48 -3.89 -0.75 -13.00
C LEU A 48 -4.41 -1.54 -14.21
N ILE A 49 -3.88 -2.75 -14.37
CA ILE A 49 -4.25 -3.69 -15.42
C ILE A 49 -5.12 -4.76 -14.77
N ARG A 50 -6.38 -4.89 -15.21
CA ARG A 50 -7.30 -5.90 -14.67
C ARG A 50 -7.75 -6.88 -15.76
N PRO A 51 -7.78 -8.20 -15.46
CA PRO A 51 -8.46 -9.15 -16.32
C PRO A 51 -9.97 -8.89 -16.22
N GLN A 52 -10.66 -8.61 -17.33
CA GLN A 52 -12.10 -8.34 -17.31
C GLN A 52 -12.91 -9.60 -16.99
N SER A 53 -13.96 -9.42 -16.17
CA SER A 53 -14.87 -10.48 -15.71
C SER A 53 -16.03 -10.79 -16.68
N SER A 54 -16.13 -10.14 -17.84
CA SER A 54 -17.27 -10.33 -18.77
C SER A 54 -16.88 -10.26 -20.26
N ASN A 55 -16.89 -11.42 -20.93
CA ASN A 55 -17.06 -11.69 -22.38
C ASN A 55 -16.36 -10.86 -23.47
N HIS A 56 -15.41 -9.97 -23.17
CA HIS A 56 -14.56 -9.35 -24.19
C HIS A 56 -13.08 -9.51 -23.83
N GLN A 57 -12.30 -10.06 -24.76
CA GLN A 57 -10.95 -10.61 -24.58
C GLN A 57 -9.83 -9.55 -24.37
N ALA A 58 -10.15 -8.34 -23.89
CA ALA A 58 -9.17 -7.27 -23.69
C ALA A 58 -8.99 -6.96 -22.20
N GLU A 59 -7.74 -6.82 -21.76
CA GLU A 59 -7.39 -6.34 -20.41
C GLU A 59 -7.89 -4.90 -20.22
N GLU A 60 -8.51 -4.62 -19.07
CA GLU A 60 -8.93 -3.26 -18.75
C GLU A 60 -7.73 -2.48 -18.20
N TYR A 61 -7.25 -1.53 -18.99
CA TYR A 61 -6.23 -0.57 -18.60
C TYR A 61 -6.91 0.66 -17.99
N GLY A 62 -6.69 0.87 -16.69
CA GLY A 62 -7.10 2.09 -16.00
C GLY A 62 -5.87 2.90 -15.59
N GLU A 63 -5.71 4.11 -16.11
CA GLU A 63 -4.75 5.06 -15.55
C GLU A 63 -5.09 5.34 -14.09
N LEU A 64 -4.08 5.38 -13.22
CA LEU A 64 -4.29 5.61 -11.80
C LEU A 64 -4.99 6.95 -11.53
N GLU A 65 -4.77 7.95 -12.38
CA GLU A 65 -5.40 9.27 -12.29
C GLU A 65 -6.89 9.24 -12.61
N ALA A 66 -7.34 8.28 -13.42
CA ALA A 66 -8.75 8.08 -13.77
C ALA A 66 -9.53 7.31 -12.70
N LEU A 67 -8.85 6.75 -11.70
CA LEU A 67 -9.50 6.06 -10.59
C LEU A 67 -10.24 7.05 -9.67
N SER A 68 -11.30 6.56 -9.02
CA SER A 68 -12.00 7.34 -8.00
C SER A 68 -11.05 7.72 -6.85
N PHE A 69 -11.36 8.80 -6.14
CA PHE A 69 -10.54 9.28 -5.02
C PHE A 69 -10.21 8.17 -4.00
N GLY A 70 -11.21 7.39 -3.57
CA GLY A 70 -11.00 6.28 -2.64
C GLY A 70 -10.14 5.14 -3.22
N ALA A 71 -10.26 4.85 -4.53
CA ALA A 71 -9.39 3.87 -5.18
C ALA A 71 -7.93 4.36 -5.25
N ARG A 72 -7.71 5.66 -5.52
CA ARG A 72 -6.36 6.26 -5.49
C ARG A 72 -5.75 6.21 -4.10
N GLU A 73 -6.52 6.46 -3.04
CA GLU A 73 -6.08 6.35 -1.66
C GLU A 73 -5.62 4.91 -1.34
N GLN A 74 -6.44 3.91 -1.71
CA GLN A 74 -6.11 2.49 -1.54
C GLN A 74 -4.84 2.09 -2.28
N MET A 75 -4.71 2.45 -3.55
CA MET A 75 -3.51 2.17 -4.34
C MET A 75 -2.27 2.88 -3.78
N GLY A 76 -2.45 4.08 -3.26
CA GLY A 76 -1.40 4.82 -2.56
C GLY A 76 -0.93 4.12 -1.28
N LEU A 77 -1.85 3.52 -0.51
CA LEU A 77 -1.49 2.74 0.67
C LEU A 77 -0.78 1.45 0.28
N VAL A 78 -1.36 0.68 -0.65
CA VAL A 78 -0.75 -0.56 -1.20
C VAL A 78 0.68 -0.31 -1.68
N SER A 79 0.90 0.78 -2.42
CA SER A 79 2.22 1.14 -2.91
C SER A 79 3.21 1.38 -1.77
N ARG A 80 2.79 2.10 -0.71
CA ARG A 80 3.64 2.33 0.47
C ARG A 80 3.99 1.04 1.20
N LEU A 81 3.05 0.11 1.32
CA LEU A 81 3.32 -1.20 1.92
C LEU A 81 4.31 -2.00 1.08
N ALA A 82 4.14 -2.03 -0.24
CA ALA A 82 5.08 -2.70 -1.14
C ALA A 82 6.50 -2.11 -1.07
N TYR A 83 6.60 -0.78 -0.91
CA TYR A 83 7.87 -0.11 -0.65
C TYR A 83 8.48 -0.48 0.72
N ALA A 84 7.66 -0.59 1.76
CA ALA A 84 8.13 -1.03 3.07
C ALA A 84 8.69 -2.46 3.00
N ASP A 85 8.02 -3.38 2.30
CA ASP A 85 8.52 -4.74 2.06
C ASP A 85 9.84 -4.75 1.29
N LEU A 86 9.94 -3.94 0.23
CA LEU A 86 11.17 -3.79 -0.54
C LEU A 86 12.35 -3.32 0.34
N LEU A 87 12.10 -2.36 1.24
CA LEU A 87 13.11 -1.86 2.16
C LEU A 87 13.47 -2.90 3.23
N ALA A 88 12.50 -3.63 3.76
CA ALA A 88 12.74 -4.70 4.73
C ALA A 88 13.57 -5.83 4.12
N GLU A 89 13.28 -6.26 2.88
CA GLU A 89 14.11 -7.24 2.14
C GLU A 89 15.55 -6.74 1.96
N ALA A 90 15.76 -5.43 1.84
CA ALA A 90 17.08 -4.79 1.78
C ALA A 90 17.74 -4.59 3.17
N GLY A 91 17.19 -5.21 4.23
CA GLY A 91 17.71 -5.11 5.60
C GLY A 91 17.39 -3.79 6.30
N ARG A 92 16.38 -3.05 5.81
CA ARG A 92 15.92 -1.76 6.36
C ARG A 92 14.46 -1.88 6.80
N PRO A 93 14.18 -2.49 7.97
CA PRO A 93 12.81 -2.58 8.48
C PRO A 93 12.22 -1.18 8.67
N THR A 94 10.95 -1.01 8.33
CA THR A 94 10.29 0.30 8.29
C THR A 94 9.09 0.31 9.23
N LEU A 95 9.02 1.32 10.11
CA LEU A 95 7.81 1.60 10.89
C LEU A 95 6.76 2.27 10.00
N ILE A 96 5.55 1.74 10.00
CA ILE A 96 4.44 2.27 9.21
C ILE A 96 3.52 3.04 10.16
N ILE A 97 3.28 4.31 9.85
CA ILE A 97 2.34 5.16 10.58
C ILE A 97 1.23 5.57 9.62
N LEU A 98 -0.01 5.25 10.00
CA LEU A 98 -1.22 5.58 9.26
C LEU A 98 -2.02 6.59 10.10
N ASP A 99 -2.31 7.75 9.53
CA ASP A 99 -3.07 8.81 10.19
C ASP A 99 -4.35 9.08 9.41
N ASP A 100 -5.47 8.66 10.01
CA ASP A 100 -6.84 8.70 9.46
C ASP A 100 -6.93 8.20 8.00
N ALA A 101 -6.20 7.11 7.72
CA ALA A 101 -6.21 6.48 6.41
C ALA A 101 -7.55 5.78 6.13
N LEU A 102 -7.97 5.76 4.86
CA LEU A 102 -9.15 5.02 4.36
C LEU A 102 -10.51 5.53 4.87
N VAL A 103 -10.59 6.78 5.31
CA VAL A 103 -11.84 7.40 5.81
C VAL A 103 -12.92 7.50 4.73
N HIS A 104 -12.51 7.57 3.45
CA HIS A 104 -13.41 7.65 2.30
C HIS A 104 -13.69 6.29 1.65
N CYS A 105 -13.29 5.20 2.31
CA CYS A 105 -13.46 3.84 1.84
C CYS A 105 -14.86 3.32 2.17
N ASP A 106 -15.54 2.71 1.21
CA ASP A 106 -16.77 1.97 1.52
C ASP A 106 -16.46 0.71 2.37
N ARG A 107 -17.48 0.18 3.03
CA ARG A 107 -17.30 -0.92 4.00
C ARG A 107 -16.68 -2.16 3.38
N GLU A 108 -17.09 -2.54 2.17
CA GLU A 108 -16.58 -3.76 1.51
C GLU A 108 -15.08 -3.63 1.20
N ARG A 109 -14.67 -2.49 0.66
CA ARG A 109 -13.25 -2.22 0.39
C ARG A 109 -12.44 -2.06 1.67
N LEU A 110 -13.02 -1.48 2.72
CA LEU A 110 -12.34 -1.36 4.02
C LEU A 110 -12.00 -2.74 4.58
N GLU A 111 -12.91 -3.73 4.48
CA GLU A 111 -12.63 -5.10 4.89
C GLU A 111 -11.46 -5.74 4.10
N GLN A 112 -11.36 -5.47 2.80
CA GLN A 112 -10.23 -5.92 1.99
C GLN A 112 -8.91 -5.24 2.44
N MET A 113 -8.95 -3.94 2.71
CA MET A 113 -7.78 -3.20 3.18
C MET A 113 -7.33 -3.63 4.57
N LYS A 114 -8.25 -4.01 5.47
CA LYS A 114 -7.89 -4.61 6.77
C LYS A 114 -7.07 -5.89 6.59
N ARG A 115 -7.46 -6.77 5.66
CA ARG A 115 -6.70 -8.00 5.36
C ARG A 115 -5.29 -7.70 4.88
N ILE A 116 -5.14 -6.67 4.06
CA ILE A 116 -3.82 -6.19 3.63
C ILE A 116 -2.99 -5.68 4.80
N LEU A 117 -3.60 -4.90 5.70
CA LEU A 117 -2.91 -4.39 6.88
C LEU A 117 -2.49 -5.52 7.82
N PHE A 118 -3.31 -6.55 7.99
CA PHE A 118 -2.94 -7.75 8.74
C PHE A 118 -1.74 -8.47 8.12
N ASP A 119 -1.77 -8.73 6.81
CA ASP A 119 -0.66 -9.35 6.11
C ASP A 119 0.63 -8.52 6.22
N ALA A 120 0.54 -7.20 6.04
CA ALA A 120 1.68 -6.31 6.22
C ALA A 120 2.19 -6.26 7.68
N ALA A 121 1.30 -6.39 8.66
CA ALA A 121 1.65 -6.39 10.08
C ALA A 121 2.45 -7.63 10.51
N GLU A 122 2.42 -8.72 9.73
CA GLU A 122 3.31 -9.87 9.96
C GLU A 122 4.79 -9.54 9.71
N ARG A 123 5.06 -8.49 8.92
CA ARG A 123 6.42 -8.09 8.49
C ARG A 123 6.84 -6.73 9.04
N HIS A 124 5.88 -5.84 9.31
CA HIS A 124 6.13 -4.47 9.76
C HIS A 124 5.36 -4.13 11.01
N GLN A 125 5.94 -3.26 11.85
CA GLN A 125 5.15 -2.62 12.90
C GLN A 125 4.28 -1.53 12.27
N ILE A 126 2.98 -1.60 12.49
CA ILE A 126 2.00 -0.61 11.99
C ILE A 126 1.35 0.11 13.18
N LEU A 127 1.40 1.43 13.17
CA LEU A 127 0.68 2.30 14.10
C LEU A 127 -0.44 3.00 13.34
N LEU A 128 -1.68 2.71 13.71
CA LEU A 128 -2.86 3.32 13.11
C LEU A 128 -3.48 4.33 14.08
N PHE A 129 -3.56 5.57 13.63
CA PHE A 129 -4.26 6.66 14.29
C PHE A 129 -5.53 6.96 13.50
N THR A 130 -6.66 7.11 14.18
CA THR A 130 -7.94 7.38 13.51
C THR A 130 -8.90 8.09 14.45
N CYS A 131 -9.77 8.93 13.87
CA CYS A 131 -10.90 9.51 14.57
C CYS A 131 -12.15 8.60 14.58
N HIS A 132 -12.08 7.46 13.89
CA HIS A 132 -13.20 6.55 13.65
C HIS A 132 -12.89 5.11 14.13
N PRO A 133 -12.68 4.89 15.45
CA PRO A 133 -12.25 3.60 15.98
C PRO A 133 -13.21 2.45 15.62
N GLN A 134 -14.52 2.74 15.52
CA GLN A 134 -15.54 1.76 15.14
C GLN A 134 -15.32 1.09 13.78
N HIS A 135 -14.51 1.70 12.90
CA HIS A 135 -14.13 1.10 11.63
C HIS A 135 -13.10 -0.01 11.77
N TRP A 136 -12.48 -0.16 12.95
CA TRP A 136 -11.29 -0.98 13.17
C TRP A 136 -11.40 -1.94 14.37
N ASP A 137 -12.56 -1.98 15.04
CA ASP A 137 -12.81 -2.80 16.23
C ASP A 137 -12.63 -4.32 16.00
N ASP A 138 -12.74 -4.75 14.74
CA ASP A 138 -12.61 -6.14 14.30
C ASP A 138 -11.17 -6.53 13.89
N LEU A 139 -10.20 -5.62 14.03
CA LEU A 139 -8.77 -5.95 13.84
C LEU A 139 -8.18 -6.82 14.95
N GLY A 140 -8.95 -7.14 16.01
CA GLY A 140 -8.45 -7.94 17.13
C GLY A 140 -7.39 -7.24 17.99
N VAL A 141 -7.19 -5.94 17.78
CA VAL A 141 -6.29 -5.09 18.56
C VAL A 141 -7.13 -4.12 19.37
N ALA A 142 -6.92 -4.07 20.69
CA ALA A 142 -7.64 -3.14 21.55
C ALA A 142 -7.22 -1.68 21.23
N PRO A 143 -8.16 -0.78 20.91
CA PRO A 143 -7.84 0.62 20.68
C PRO A 143 -7.25 1.24 21.94
N ARG A 144 -6.27 2.12 21.76
CA ARG A 144 -5.65 2.88 22.85
C ARG A 144 -5.96 4.36 22.68
N ASP A 145 -6.64 4.91 23.66
CA ASP A 145 -6.86 6.34 23.74
C ASP A 145 -5.55 7.08 24.05
N LEU A 146 -5.23 8.09 23.24
CA LEU A 146 -3.97 8.83 23.35
C LEU A 146 -3.88 9.66 24.64
N LEU A 147 -5.00 10.18 25.13
CA LEU A 147 -5.02 10.94 26.39
C LEU A 147 -4.69 10.02 27.56
N THR A 148 -5.25 8.82 27.57
CA THR A 148 -4.98 7.79 28.56
C THR A 148 -3.52 7.35 28.54
N LEU A 149 -2.92 7.20 27.35
CA LEU A 149 -1.49 6.89 27.21
C LEU A 149 -0.59 8.01 27.76
N LYS A 150 -0.95 9.28 27.51
CA LYS A 150 -0.21 10.44 28.02
C LYS A 150 -0.28 10.53 29.55
N MET A 151 -1.42 10.18 30.15
CA MET A 151 -1.57 10.15 31.60
C MET A 151 -0.75 9.02 32.25
N ALA A 152 -0.62 7.88 31.58
CA ALA A 152 0.14 6.73 32.07
C ALA A 152 1.67 6.91 31.98
N SER A 153 2.18 7.74 31.07
CA SER A 153 3.62 8.00 30.90
C SER A 153 4.16 9.16 31.75
N GLY A 154 3.28 9.87 32.46
CA GLY A 154 3.61 11.03 33.30
C GLY A 154 3.78 10.73 34.80
N GLY A 155 3.87 9.45 35.20
CA GLY A 155 4.15 9.00 36.56
C GLY A 155 5.44 8.19 36.64
#